data_AF-A0A7G9FI98-F1
#
_entry.id   AF-A0A7G9FI98-F1
#
_cell.length_a   1.000
_cell.length_b   1.000
_cell.length_c   1.000
_cell.angle_alpha   90.00
_cell.angle_beta   90.00
_cell.angle_gamma   90.00
#
_symmetry.space_group_name_H-M   'P 1'
#
loop_
_entity.id
_entity.type
_entity.pdbx_description
1 polymer ?
#
loop_
_entity_poly.entity_id
_entity_poly.type
_entity_poly.pdbx_seq_one_letter_code
_entity_poly.pdbx_strand_id
1 'polypeptide(L)'
;MTIEEEIFARSIPDFAKLVKFGFVKNGSKYSFSGKFLNGDFSADVVVTSGGDVTASVFDVQAGERYLPLRAKSRQSAFVNEVRESYRAFLREIKNACFAPQPFLTDQANRIAREAEALFGDKIDFPFSTAPTYGVFRNPESRKWYGIIMNIPKNKIEKQGRVSKRGAKESARAISAKKSVEKRQDASLSADDAIVEIINIKIDPEKIIELKKRRGFYDAYHMSKKNWITIALDGSVSDSLVIDLLKKSRALVSPRSCRARS
;
A
#
# COMPACT_ATOMS: atom_id res chain seq x y z
N MET A 1 -8.90 4.57 -15.90
CA MET A 1 -7.55 4.86 -15.41
C MET A 1 -6.86 5.71 -16.45
N THR A 2 -6.32 6.84 -16.02
CA THR A 2 -5.49 7.72 -16.84
C THR A 2 -4.06 7.17 -16.92
N ILE A 3 -3.25 7.64 -17.88
CA ILE A 3 -1.85 7.18 -18.03
C ILE A 3 -1.03 7.65 -16.82
N GLU A 4 -1.36 8.83 -16.32
CA GLU A 4 -0.78 9.47 -15.16
C GLU A 4 -1.04 8.64 -13.89
N GLU A 5 -2.30 8.25 -13.64
CA GLU A 5 -2.66 7.35 -12.52
C GLU A 5 -1.89 6.02 -12.59
N GLU A 6 -1.72 5.45 -13.78
CA GLU A 6 -1.01 4.18 -13.99
C GLU A 6 0.48 4.31 -13.66
N ILE A 7 1.13 5.37 -14.14
CA ILE A 7 2.58 5.58 -13.96
C ILE A 7 2.89 5.97 -12.51
N PHE A 8 2.16 6.92 -11.93
CA PHE A 8 2.42 7.41 -10.59
C PHE A 8 1.74 6.58 -9.49
N ALA A 9 1.07 5.49 -9.86
CA ALA A 9 0.55 4.52 -8.89
C ALA A 9 1.62 4.15 -7.85
N ARG A 10 1.21 4.12 -6.58
CA ARG A 10 2.05 3.70 -5.44
C ARG A 10 3.34 4.50 -5.32
N SER A 11 3.26 5.80 -5.55
CA SER A 11 4.41 6.70 -5.49
C SER A 11 4.02 7.97 -4.75
N ILE A 12 4.88 8.45 -3.86
CA ILE A 12 4.69 9.74 -3.16
C ILE A 12 5.60 10.78 -3.80
N PRO A 13 5.11 11.99 -4.11
CA PRO A 13 5.97 13.08 -4.53
C PRO A 13 6.88 13.53 -3.39
N ASP A 14 8.18 13.59 -3.66
CA ASP A 14 9.14 14.28 -2.80
C ASP A 14 9.18 15.75 -3.21
N PHE A 15 8.53 16.61 -2.41
CA PHE A 15 8.42 18.04 -2.71
C PHE A 15 9.78 18.75 -2.80
N ALA A 16 10.80 18.29 -2.08
CA ALA A 16 12.14 18.88 -2.18
C ALA A 16 12.77 18.54 -3.53
N LYS A 17 12.59 17.31 -4.01
CA LYS A 17 13.09 16.89 -5.33
C LYS A 17 12.29 17.52 -6.47
N LEU A 18 10.98 17.71 -6.32
CA LEU A 18 10.14 18.41 -7.30
C LEU A 18 10.66 19.82 -7.59
N VAL A 19 10.91 20.62 -6.54
CA VAL A 19 11.43 21.98 -6.70
C VAL A 19 12.82 21.95 -7.37
N LYS A 20 13.68 21.00 -6.98
CA LYS A 20 15.01 20.84 -7.59
C LYS A 20 14.96 20.43 -9.07
N PHE A 21 13.95 19.65 -9.46
CA PHE A 21 13.75 19.22 -10.84
C PHE A 21 13.23 20.35 -11.76
N GLY A 22 12.63 21.39 -11.19
CA GLY A 22 12.13 22.55 -11.93
C GLY A 22 10.62 22.79 -11.78
N PHE A 23 9.94 22.11 -10.86
CA PHE A 23 8.55 22.42 -10.56
C PHE A 23 8.42 23.77 -9.85
N VAL A 24 7.49 24.59 -10.34
CA VAL A 24 7.13 25.88 -9.71
C VAL A 24 5.97 25.66 -8.75
N LYS A 25 6.15 26.08 -7.50
CA LYS A 25 5.10 25.98 -6.47
C LYS A 25 4.13 27.15 -6.60
N ASN A 26 2.87 26.85 -6.89
CA ASN A 26 1.76 27.80 -6.94
C ASN A 26 0.73 27.41 -5.87
N GLY A 27 0.90 27.95 -4.66
CA GLY A 27 0.04 27.64 -3.51
C GLY A 27 0.12 26.17 -3.09
N SER A 28 -0.97 25.42 -3.28
CA SER A 28 -1.10 24.00 -2.92
C SER A 28 -0.74 23.03 -4.05
N LYS A 29 -0.28 23.55 -5.20
CA LYS A 29 0.03 22.79 -6.41
C LYS A 29 1.46 23.08 -6.88
N TYR A 30 2.08 22.09 -7.49
CA TYR A 30 3.38 22.18 -8.14
C TYR A 30 3.19 21.94 -9.63
N SER A 31 3.60 22.87 -10.48
CA SER A 31 3.45 22.79 -11.92
C SER A 31 4.80 22.76 -12.63
N PHE A 32 4.93 21.89 -13.62
CA PHE A 32 6.10 21.78 -14.49
C PHE A 32 5.64 21.62 -15.94
N SER A 33 6.26 22.36 -16.85
CA SER A 33 6.03 22.21 -18.29
C SER A 33 7.31 21.73 -18.94
N GLY A 34 7.23 20.60 -19.64
CA GLY A 34 8.37 19.99 -20.33
C GLY A 34 8.03 19.62 -21.76
N LYS A 35 9.01 19.73 -22.66
CA LYS A 35 8.87 19.30 -24.05
C LYS A 35 9.33 17.86 -24.21
N PHE A 36 8.68 17.11 -25.09
CA PHE A 36 9.04 15.72 -25.42
C PHE A 36 8.81 15.45 -26.91
N LEU A 37 9.22 14.28 -27.39
CA LEU A 37 9.19 13.90 -28.81
C LEU A 37 9.86 14.98 -29.70
N ASN A 38 11.16 15.20 -29.49
CA ASN A 38 11.98 16.19 -30.20
C ASN A 38 11.48 17.64 -30.13
N GLY A 39 10.55 17.95 -29.23
CA GLY A 39 10.02 19.30 -29.04
C GLY A 39 8.71 19.58 -29.77
N ASP A 40 8.16 18.59 -30.48
CA ASP A 40 6.87 18.70 -31.18
C ASP A 40 5.69 18.73 -30.19
N PHE A 41 5.87 18.13 -29.00
CA PHE A 41 4.86 18.11 -27.96
C PHE A 41 5.38 18.71 -26.65
N SER A 42 4.46 19.26 -25.88
CA SER A 42 4.70 19.73 -24.51
C SER A 42 3.69 19.12 -23.54
N ALA A 43 4.12 18.87 -22.32
CA ALA A 43 3.30 18.32 -21.25
C ALA A 43 3.38 19.22 -20.02
N ASP A 44 2.22 19.74 -19.62
CA ASP A 44 2.03 20.48 -18.39
C ASP A 44 1.59 19.50 -17.30
N VAL A 45 2.52 19.19 -16.40
CA VAL A 45 2.34 18.28 -15.27
C VAL A 45 2.06 19.08 -14.01
N VAL A 46 0.97 18.76 -13.33
CA VAL A 46 0.54 19.39 -12.08
C VAL A 46 0.43 18.32 -11.00
N VAL A 47 1.21 18.50 -9.93
CA VAL A 47 1.20 17.65 -8.74
C VAL A 47 0.54 18.42 -7.60
N THR A 48 -0.50 17.85 -7.01
CA THR A 48 -1.17 18.43 -5.84
C THR A 48 -0.42 18.03 -4.56
N SER A 49 -0.51 18.84 -3.51
CA SER A 49 -0.02 18.49 -2.17
C SER A 49 -0.56 17.16 -1.61
N GLY A 50 -1.73 16.70 -2.09
CA GLY A 50 -2.29 15.39 -1.77
C GLY A 50 -1.65 14.20 -2.49
N GLY A 51 -0.70 14.42 -3.41
CA GLY A 51 -0.04 13.36 -4.16
C GLY A 51 -0.61 13.09 -5.55
N ASP A 52 -1.79 13.65 -5.87
CA ASP A 52 -2.42 13.45 -7.18
C ASP A 52 -1.66 14.16 -8.30
N VAL A 53 -1.34 13.39 -9.33
CA VAL A 53 -0.67 13.88 -10.55
C VAL A 53 -1.68 13.99 -11.67
N THR A 54 -1.80 15.17 -12.24
CA THR A 54 -2.59 15.44 -13.44
C THR A 54 -1.68 16.05 -14.49
N ALA A 55 -1.92 15.75 -15.76
CA ALA A 55 -1.14 16.34 -16.83
C ALA A 55 -2.00 16.68 -18.04
N SER A 56 -1.54 17.65 -18.82
CA SER A 56 -2.16 18.07 -20.08
C SER A 56 -1.09 18.12 -21.16
N VAL A 57 -1.33 17.46 -22.29
CA VAL A 57 -0.40 17.43 -23.41
C VAL A 57 -0.89 18.39 -24.50
N PHE A 58 0.03 19.15 -25.08
CA PHE A 58 -0.20 20.11 -26.14
C PHE A 58 0.73 19.84 -27.32
N ASP A 59 0.20 20.02 -28.52
CA ASP A 59 0.96 20.06 -29.76
C ASP A 59 1.56 21.47 -29.90
N VAL A 60 2.89 21.57 -30.01
CA VAL A 60 3.60 22.85 -30.03
C VAL A 60 3.39 23.59 -31.35
N GLN A 61 3.21 22.87 -32.46
CA GLN A 61 2.99 23.49 -33.77
C GLN A 61 1.57 24.04 -33.89
N ALA A 62 0.58 23.26 -33.42
CA ALA A 62 -0.82 23.70 -33.45
C ALA A 62 -1.16 24.68 -32.31
N GLY A 63 -0.42 24.66 -31.20
CA GLY A 63 -0.76 25.41 -29.99
C GLY A 63 -2.01 24.88 -29.28
N GLU A 64 -2.44 23.66 -29.62
CA GLU A 64 -3.69 23.06 -29.15
C GLU A 64 -3.45 21.83 -28.28
N ARG A 65 -4.43 21.52 -27.44
CA ARG A 65 -4.37 20.36 -26.54
C ARG A 65 -4.53 19.05 -27.32
N TYR A 66 -3.60 18.14 -27.14
CA TYR A 66 -3.57 16.86 -27.84
C TYR A 66 -4.51 15.82 -27.19
N LEU A 67 -5.80 15.92 -27.51
CA LEU A 67 -6.86 15.00 -27.05
C LEU A 67 -6.70 13.53 -27.49
N PRO A 68 -6.17 13.20 -28.69
CA PRO A 68 -6.08 11.81 -29.18
C PRO A 68 -5.31 10.86 -28.26
N LEU A 69 -4.39 11.38 -27.44
CA LEU A 69 -3.67 10.62 -26.42
C LEU A 69 -4.60 9.78 -25.54
N ARG A 70 -5.78 10.30 -25.21
CA ARG A 70 -6.76 9.69 -24.28
C ARG A 70 -7.86 8.89 -24.99
N ALA A 71 -7.93 8.95 -26.32
CA ALA A 71 -8.96 8.23 -27.07
C ALA A 71 -8.75 6.72 -26.98
N LYS A 72 -9.79 5.98 -26.58
CA LYS A 72 -9.75 4.50 -26.50
C LYS A 72 -9.86 3.83 -27.88
N SER A 73 -10.39 4.52 -28.90
CA SER A 73 -10.56 4.01 -30.26
C SER A 73 -9.49 4.55 -31.23
N ARG A 74 -9.09 3.71 -32.20
CA ARG A 74 -8.06 3.92 -33.25
C ARG A 74 -6.69 4.40 -32.75
N GLN A 75 -5.78 3.44 -32.63
CA GLN A 75 -4.36 3.66 -32.35
C GLN A 75 -3.58 3.62 -33.67
N SER A 76 -3.35 4.78 -34.29
CA SER A 76 -2.37 4.85 -35.38
C SER A 76 -0.96 4.69 -34.81
N ALA A 77 0.00 4.29 -35.66
CA ALA A 77 1.41 4.15 -35.25
C ALA A 77 1.94 5.43 -34.59
N PHE A 78 1.58 6.60 -35.13
CA PHE A 78 1.95 7.90 -34.59
C PHE A 78 1.38 8.16 -33.18
N VAL A 79 0.09 7.89 -32.95
CA VAL A 79 -0.51 8.10 -31.61
C VAL A 79 0.16 7.21 -30.56
N ASN A 80 0.57 6.00 -30.95
CA ASN A 80 1.30 5.10 -30.06
C ASN A 80 2.72 5.60 -29.77
N GLU A 81 3.41 6.15 -30.76
CA GLU A 81 4.73 6.78 -30.57
C GLU A 81 4.67 7.98 -29.61
N VAL A 82 3.67 8.86 -29.79
CA VAL A 82 3.42 9.98 -28.87
C VAL A 82 3.13 9.46 -27.46
N ARG A 83 2.32 8.39 -27.33
CA ARG A 83 2.02 7.76 -26.03
C ARG A 83 3.27 7.19 -25.36
N GLU A 84 4.09 6.44 -26.07
CA GLU A 84 5.30 5.85 -25.48
C GLU A 84 6.30 6.92 -25.07
N SER A 85 6.48 7.96 -25.89
CA SER A 85 7.32 9.10 -25.55
C SER A 85 6.80 9.87 -24.35
N TYR A 86 5.48 10.08 -24.27
CA TYR A 86 4.84 10.68 -23.10
C TYR A 86 4.99 9.81 -21.84
N ARG A 87 4.81 8.49 -21.95
CA ARG A 87 5.05 7.54 -20.85
C ARG A 87 6.51 7.61 -20.39
N ALA A 88 7.47 7.68 -21.31
CA ALA A 88 8.89 7.82 -20.99
C ALA A 88 9.18 9.12 -20.24
N PHE A 89 8.63 10.25 -20.70
CA PHE A 89 8.74 11.55 -20.02
C PHE A 89 8.18 11.51 -18.59
N LEU A 90 6.99 10.93 -18.38
CA LEU A 90 6.43 10.79 -17.04
C LEU A 90 7.24 9.84 -16.14
N ARG A 91 7.83 8.77 -16.70
CA ARG A 91 8.73 7.87 -15.95
C ARG A 91 10.01 8.58 -15.50
N GLU A 92 10.54 9.49 -16.30
CA GLU A 92 11.70 10.31 -15.93
C GLU A 92 11.38 11.18 -14.71
N ILE A 93 10.25 11.90 -14.76
CA ILE A 93 9.76 12.70 -13.62
C ILE A 93 9.56 11.80 -12.40
N LYS A 94 8.94 10.63 -12.56
CA LYS A 94 8.73 9.66 -11.49
C LYS A 94 10.06 9.26 -10.83
N ASN A 95 11.05 8.84 -11.63
CA ASN A 95 12.33 8.38 -11.11
C ASN A 95 13.12 9.50 -10.41
N ALA A 96 12.98 10.74 -10.88
CA ALA A 96 13.67 11.88 -10.30
C ALA A 96 13.00 12.40 -9.03
N CYS A 97 11.66 12.48 -9.01
CA CYS A 97 10.91 13.24 -8.02
C CYS A 97 10.03 12.40 -7.09
N PHE A 98 9.75 11.14 -7.42
CA PHE A 98 8.82 10.33 -6.66
C PHE A 98 9.55 9.18 -5.96
N ALA A 99 9.18 8.95 -4.71
CA ALA A 99 9.61 7.78 -3.96
C ALA A 99 8.56 6.67 -4.08
N PRO A 100 8.96 5.40 -4.25
CA PRO A 100 8.01 4.30 -4.21
C PRO A 100 7.38 4.23 -2.82
N GLN A 101 6.05 4.21 -2.79
CA GLN A 101 5.25 3.96 -1.60
C GLN A 101 4.75 2.52 -1.71
N PRO A 102 5.45 1.54 -1.09
CA PRO A 102 5.12 0.13 -1.29
C PRO A 102 3.71 -0.24 -0.82
N PHE A 103 3.14 0.52 0.13
CA PHE A 103 1.89 0.19 0.80
C PHE A 103 0.85 1.33 0.67
N LEU A 104 -0.43 1.00 0.83
CA LEU A 104 -1.57 1.91 0.70
C LEU A 104 -1.72 2.87 1.89
N THR A 105 -1.41 2.43 3.11
CA THR A 105 -1.60 3.22 4.34
C THR A 105 -0.31 3.92 4.76
N ASP A 106 -0.43 5.14 5.26
CA ASP A 106 0.73 5.87 5.79
C ASP A 106 1.40 5.11 6.94
N GLN A 107 0.61 4.40 7.75
CA GLN A 107 1.11 3.57 8.84
C GLN A 107 2.04 2.46 8.32
N ALA A 108 1.63 1.69 7.32
CA ALA A 108 2.47 0.65 6.73
C ALA A 108 3.79 1.21 6.17
N ASN A 109 3.74 2.37 5.53
CA ASN A 109 4.93 3.01 4.97
C ASN A 109 5.87 3.58 6.03
N ARG A 110 5.34 4.13 7.14
CA ARG A 110 6.17 4.54 8.29
C ARG A 110 6.88 3.33 8.90
N ILE A 111 6.13 2.25 9.16
CA ILE A 111 6.69 1.00 9.69
C ILE A 111 7.75 0.43 8.76
N ALA A 112 7.50 0.42 7.45
CA ALA A 112 8.45 -0.05 6.45
C ALA A 112 9.76 0.74 6.47
N ARG A 113 9.69 2.08 6.47
CA ARG A 113 10.88 2.94 6.53
C ARG A 113 11.65 2.76 7.83
N GLU A 114 10.94 2.67 8.95
CA GLU A 114 11.57 2.49 10.26
C GLU A 114 12.23 1.11 10.39
N ALA A 115 11.58 0.06 9.89
CA ALA A 115 12.16 -1.29 9.86
C ALA A 115 13.41 -1.35 8.96
N GLU A 116 13.38 -0.72 7.78
CA GLU A 116 14.55 -0.64 6.90
C GLU A 116 15.70 0.14 7.55
N ALA A 117 15.41 1.26 8.24
CA ALA A 117 16.41 2.03 8.98
C ALA A 117 17.01 1.25 10.17
N LEU A 118 16.20 0.45 10.88
CA LEU A 118 16.64 -0.30 12.05
C LEU A 118 17.38 -1.59 11.71
N PHE A 119 16.95 -2.31 10.68
CA PHE A 119 17.48 -3.63 10.35
C PHE A 119 18.41 -3.65 9.13
N GLY A 120 18.32 -2.65 8.26
CA GLY A 120 18.99 -2.64 6.95
C GLY A 120 18.42 -3.68 5.97
N ASP A 121 17.33 -4.36 6.34
CA ASP A 121 16.70 -5.38 5.51
C ASP A 121 15.79 -4.72 4.47
N LYS A 122 16.06 -4.97 3.18
CA LYS A 122 15.16 -4.54 2.10
C LYS A 122 13.89 -5.38 2.08
N ILE A 123 12.77 -4.73 1.73
CA ILE A 123 11.48 -5.41 1.57
C ILE A 123 11.46 -6.14 0.22
N ASP A 124 11.12 -7.43 0.25
CA ASP A 124 10.96 -8.27 -0.92
C ASP A 124 9.50 -8.25 -1.40
N PHE A 125 9.26 -8.27 -2.72
CA PHE A 125 7.93 -8.43 -3.32
C PHE A 125 7.88 -9.70 -4.18
N PRO A 126 7.84 -10.90 -3.56
CA PRO A 126 8.05 -12.16 -4.29
C PRO A 126 6.82 -12.64 -5.08
N PHE A 127 5.66 -12.03 -4.91
CA PHE A 127 4.40 -12.51 -5.49
C PHE A 127 4.05 -11.79 -6.79
N SER A 128 4.03 -12.51 -7.91
CA SER A 128 3.62 -11.98 -9.22
C SER A 128 2.12 -11.69 -9.31
N THR A 129 1.29 -12.50 -8.62
CA THR A 129 -0.17 -12.33 -8.57
C THR A 129 -0.63 -11.23 -7.62
N ALA A 130 0.23 -10.83 -6.68
CA ALA A 130 -0.05 -9.80 -5.69
C ALA A 130 1.21 -8.93 -5.47
N PRO A 131 1.56 -8.06 -6.43
CA PRO A 131 2.77 -7.23 -6.36
C PRO A 131 2.69 -6.14 -5.27
N THR A 132 1.57 -6.05 -4.55
CA THR A 132 1.38 -5.19 -3.37
C THR A 132 1.92 -5.81 -2.09
N TYR A 133 2.14 -7.14 -2.05
CA TYR A 133 2.46 -7.82 -0.81
C TYR A 133 3.96 -7.75 -0.56
N GLY A 134 4.33 -6.95 0.44
CA GLY A 134 5.72 -6.75 0.85
C GLY A 134 6.10 -7.70 1.96
N VAL A 135 7.23 -8.36 1.82
CA VAL A 135 7.74 -9.35 2.76
C VAL A 135 9.03 -8.85 3.40
N PHE A 136 9.06 -8.89 4.72
CA PHE A 136 10.27 -8.68 5.50
C PHE A 136 11.02 -10.01 5.63
N ARG A 137 12.18 -10.08 4.98
CA ARG A 137 13.04 -11.28 4.95
C ARG A 137 14.37 -10.96 5.59
N ASN A 138 14.81 -11.83 6.49
CA ASN A 138 16.16 -11.74 7.05
C ASN A 138 17.18 -12.16 5.96
N PRO A 139 18.20 -11.34 5.63
CA PRO A 139 19.15 -11.63 4.56
C PRO A 139 20.02 -12.85 4.85
N GLU A 140 20.37 -13.09 6.12
CA GLU A 140 21.23 -14.20 6.55
C GLU A 140 20.49 -15.54 6.48
N SER A 141 19.27 -15.62 7.02
CA SER A 141 18.52 -16.88 7.07
C SER A 141 17.58 -17.11 5.90
N ARG A 142 17.33 -16.08 5.08
CA ARG A 142 16.36 -16.04 3.97
C ARG A 142 14.92 -16.36 4.40
N LYS A 143 14.64 -16.36 5.70
CA LYS A 143 13.32 -16.63 6.29
C LYS A 143 12.52 -15.34 6.46
N TRP A 144 11.21 -15.45 6.25
CA TRP A 144 10.28 -14.34 6.47
C TRP A 144 10.00 -14.15 7.95
N TYR A 145 10.00 -12.90 8.38
CA TYR A 145 9.63 -12.51 9.74
C TYR A 145 8.46 -11.51 9.78
N GLY A 146 8.09 -10.95 8.63
CA GLY A 146 6.89 -10.14 8.49
C GLY A 146 6.38 -10.16 7.06
N ILE A 147 5.08 -9.93 6.88
CA ILE A 147 4.48 -9.72 5.55
C ILE A 147 3.32 -8.74 5.66
N ILE A 148 3.32 -7.70 4.84
CA ILE A 148 2.22 -6.75 4.69
C ILE A 148 1.36 -7.18 3.50
N MET A 149 0.04 -7.21 3.70
CA MET A 149 -0.94 -7.62 2.69
C MET A 149 -2.18 -6.73 2.74
N ASN A 150 -2.87 -6.65 1.61
CA ASN A 150 -4.10 -5.86 1.46
C ASN A 150 -5.26 -6.84 1.38
N ILE A 151 -6.17 -6.80 2.34
CA ILE A 151 -7.29 -7.75 2.41
C ILE A 151 -8.61 -7.07 2.75
N PRO A 152 -9.76 -7.60 2.31
CA PRO A 152 -11.06 -7.08 2.72
C PRO A 152 -11.25 -7.24 4.24
N LYS A 153 -11.66 -6.17 4.92
CA LYS A 153 -11.84 -6.12 6.39
C LYS A 153 -12.69 -7.26 6.93
N ASN A 154 -13.74 -7.60 6.19
CA ASN A 154 -14.60 -8.76 6.42
C ASN A 154 -13.88 -10.08 6.71
N LYS A 155 -12.74 -10.34 6.06
CA LYS A 155 -12.02 -11.61 6.16
C LYS A 155 -11.27 -11.76 7.49
N ILE A 156 -10.90 -10.64 8.11
CA ILE A 156 -10.19 -10.60 9.38
C ILE A 156 -11.17 -10.70 10.55
N GLU A 157 -12.24 -9.91 10.50
CA GLU A 157 -13.21 -9.83 11.61
C GLU A 157 -14.01 -11.12 11.78
N LYS A 158 -14.34 -11.81 10.68
CA LYS A 158 -15.04 -13.11 10.72
C LYS A 158 -14.22 -14.17 11.45
N GLN A 159 -12.88 -14.16 11.32
CA GLN A 159 -12.02 -15.11 12.05
C GLN A 159 -11.96 -14.79 13.55
N GLY A 160 -11.94 -13.51 13.93
CA GLY A 160 -11.96 -13.10 15.34
C GLY A 160 -13.29 -13.33 16.06
N ARG A 161 -14.43 -13.30 15.35
CA ARG A 161 -15.77 -13.54 15.93
C ARG A 161 -16.03 -15.00 16.28
N VAL A 162 -15.43 -15.96 15.56
CA VAL A 162 -15.59 -17.40 15.88
C VAL A 162 -14.97 -17.72 17.25
N SER A 163 -13.87 -17.07 17.63
CA SER A 163 -13.24 -17.25 18.94
C SER A 163 -14.01 -16.61 20.11
N LYS A 164 -14.96 -15.70 19.85
CA LYS A 164 -15.77 -15.03 20.90
C LYS A 164 -17.15 -15.66 21.10
N ARG A 165 -17.66 -16.48 20.17
CA ARG A 165 -18.97 -17.13 20.32
C ARG A 165 -19.00 -18.22 21.41
N GLY A 166 -17.85 -18.83 21.74
CA GLY A 166 -17.76 -19.82 22.82
C GLY A 166 -17.91 -19.27 24.25
N ALA A 167 -18.00 -17.94 24.45
CA ALA A 167 -18.13 -17.31 25.77
C ALA A 167 -19.50 -16.64 26.03
N LYS A 168 -20.43 -16.71 25.07
CA LYS A 168 -21.78 -16.13 25.19
C LYS A 168 -22.84 -17.12 24.71
N GLU A 169 -22.82 -18.33 25.24
CA GLU A 169 -23.93 -19.29 25.11
C GLU A 169 -24.43 -19.75 26.49
N SER A 170 -24.39 -18.82 27.45
CA SER A 170 -25.02 -18.95 28.77
C SER A 170 -25.57 -17.58 29.18
N ALA A 171 -26.64 -17.16 28.50
CA ALA A 171 -27.61 -16.17 28.99
C ALA A 171 -28.78 -16.10 28.01
N ARG A 172 -29.72 -17.03 28.22
CA ARG A 172 -31.18 -16.92 28.06
C ARG A 172 -31.76 -16.01 26.97
N ALA A 173 -32.57 -16.68 26.14
CA ALA A 173 -33.68 -16.15 25.36
C ALA A 173 -34.57 -15.15 26.13
N ILE A 174 -35.21 -14.22 25.40
CA ILE A 174 -36.64 -13.83 25.49
C ILE A 174 -36.97 -12.88 24.31
N SER A 175 -37.83 -13.38 23.42
CA SER A 175 -38.99 -12.72 22.77
C SER A 175 -38.86 -11.51 21.82
N ALA A 176 -39.51 -11.67 20.66
CA ALA A 176 -40.59 -10.81 20.11
C ALA A 176 -40.37 -10.19 18.71
N LYS A 177 -41.44 -10.30 17.92
CA LYS A 177 -41.65 -9.97 16.50
C LYS A 177 -41.86 -8.46 16.25
N LYS A 178 -41.97 -8.12 14.94
CA LYS A 178 -42.48 -6.88 14.28
C LYS A 178 -41.47 -5.72 14.24
N SER A 179 -41.26 -4.97 13.16
CA SER A 179 -42.13 -4.59 12.03
C SER A 179 -41.31 -4.21 10.80
N VAL A 180 -41.97 -4.32 9.64
CA VAL A 180 -41.63 -3.70 8.36
C VAL A 180 -41.48 -2.18 8.51
N GLU A 181 -40.41 -1.59 7.98
CA GLU A 181 -40.49 -0.35 7.21
C GLU A 181 -39.20 -0.05 6.42
N LYS A 182 -39.44 0.53 5.26
CA LYS A 182 -38.61 0.66 4.08
C LYS A 182 -37.89 2.00 4.11
N ARG A 183 -36.56 2.05 4.00
CA ARG A 183 -35.84 3.18 3.40
C ARG A 183 -34.66 2.68 2.58
N GLN A 184 -34.75 2.98 1.29
CA GLN A 184 -33.70 2.87 0.31
C GLN A 184 -32.64 3.90 0.64
N ASP A 185 -31.44 3.44 0.98
CA ASP A 185 -30.19 4.17 0.81
C ASP A 185 -29.15 3.13 0.38
N ALA A 186 -28.76 3.19 -0.90
CA ALA A 186 -27.70 2.36 -1.46
C ALA A 186 -26.36 2.77 -0.85
N SER A 187 -26.07 2.26 0.35
CA SER A 187 -24.75 2.31 0.95
C SER A 187 -23.91 1.19 0.33
N LEU A 188 -22.84 1.57 -0.36
CA LEU A 188 -21.71 0.67 -0.60
C LEU A 188 -21.26 0.17 0.78
N SER A 189 -21.54 -1.10 1.08
CA SER A 189 -21.37 -1.66 2.41
C SER A 189 -19.92 -1.51 2.86
N ALA A 190 -19.69 -0.84 4.00
CA ALA A 190 -18.39 -0.63 4.66
C ALA A 190 -17.60 -1.93 4.97
N ASP A 191 -18.20 -3.07 4.67
CA ASP A 191 -17.74 -4.43 4.89
C ASP A 191 -16.68 -4.87 3.84
N ASP A 192 -16.69 -4.30 2.63
CA ASP A 192 -15.68 -4.60 1.58
C ASP A 192 -14.52 -3.61 1.53
N ALA A 193 -14.39 -2.74 2.54
CA ALA A 193 -13.22 -1.88 2.67
C ALA A 193 -11.93 -2.71 2.73
N ILE A 194 -11.00 -2.43 1.82
CA ILE A 194 -9.66 -3.04 1.83
C ILE A 194 -8.88 -2.43 2.99
N VAL A 195 -8.33 -3.28 3.84
CA VAL A 195 -7.49 -2.92 4.97
C VAL A 195 -6.12 -3.55 4.77
N GLU A 196 -5.08 -2.80 5.11
CA GLU A 196 -3.72 -3.36 5.17
C GLU A 196 -3.51 -4.05 6.51
N ILE A 197 -2.92 -5.24 6.42
CA ILE A 197 -2.52 -6.02 7.58
C ILE A 197 -1.04 -6.31 7.52
N ILE A 198 -0.45 -6.55 8.68
CA ILE A 198 0.87 -7.14 8.81
C ILE A 198 0.78 -8.45 9.56
N ASN A 199 1.26 -9.54 8.96
CA ASN A 199 1.50 -10.78 9.68
C ASN A 199 2.92 -10.77 10.24
N ILE A 200 3.04 -11.08 11.52
CA ILE A 200 4.33 -11.12 12.23
C ILE A 200 4.48 -12.48 12.91
N LYS A 201 5.70 -13.02 12.88
CA LYS A 201 6.03 -14.26 13.59
C LYS A 201 6.28 -13.98 15.07
N ILE A 202 5.60 -14.67 15.96
CA ILE A 202 5.63 -14.45 17.40
C ILE A 202 5.78 -15.78 18.15
N ASP A 203 6.36 -15.73 19.34
CA ASP A 203 6.37 -16.83 20.30
C ASP A 203 4.93 -17.27 20.67
N PRO A 204 4.60 -18.57 20.63
CA PRO A 204 3.25 -19.07 20.89
C PRO A 204 2.63 -18.58 22.21
N GLU A 205 3.45 -18.40 23.25
CA GLU A 205 3.01 -17.97 24.58
C GLU A 205 2.43 -16.55 24.58
N LYS A 206 3.01 -15.64 23.79
CA LYS A 206 2.60 -14.23 23.72
C LYS A 206 1.38 -14.01 22.84
N ILE A 207 1.06 -14.95 21.95
CA ILE A 207 -0.08 -14.86 21.03
C ILE A 207 -1.39 -14.73 21.81
N ILE A 208 -1.53 -15.47 22.91
CA ILE A 208 -2.75 -15.48 23.72
C ILE A 208 -3.01 -14.09 24.35
N GLU A 209 -1.96 -13.43 24.85
CA GLU A 209 -2.07 -12.09 25.45
C GLU A 209 -2.38 -11.03 24.38
N LEU A 210 -1.66 -11.06 23.26
CA LEU A 210 -1.80 -10.08 22.19
C LEU A 210 -3.20 -10.14 21.55
N LYS A 211 -3.76 -11.34 21.37
CA LYS A 211 -5.12 -11.53 20.84
C LYS A 211 -6.24 -10.92 21.70
N LYS A 212 -5.98 -10.63 22.98
CA LYS A 212 -6.98 -9.96 23.85
C LYS A 212 -7.11 -8.47 23.51
N ARG A 213 -6.06 -7.87 22.94
CA ARG A 213 -6.01 -6.45 22.58
C ARG A 213 -6.72 -6.22 21.25
N ARG A 214 -7.29 -5.02 21.07
CA ARG A 214 -7.90 -4.60 19.80
C ARG A 214 -6.81 -4.45 18.73
N GLY A 215 -7.12 -4.79 17.48
CA GLY A 215 -6.19 -4.69 16.34
C GLY A 215 -5.36 -5.96 16.08
N PHE A 216 -5.40 -6.94 16.99
CA PHE A 216 -4.74 -8.25 16.83
C PHE A 216 -5.75 -9.34 16.46
N TYR A 217 -5.39 -10.17 15.49
CA TYR A 217 -6.26 -11.20 14.92
C TYR A 217 -5.49 -12.50 14.65
N ASP A 218 -6.24 -13.56 14.36
CA ASP A 218 -5.66 -14.83 13.93
C ASP A 218 -4.81 -14.66 12.65
N ALA A 219 -3.76 -15.47 12.53
CA ALA A 219 -2.91 -15.51 11.35
C ALA A 219 -3.73 -15.71 10.06
N TYR A 220 -3.61 -14.77 9.13
CA TYR A 220 -4.23 -14.86 7.81
C TYR A 220 -3.26 -15.54 6.83
N HIS A 221 -3.68 -16.62 6.17
CA HIS A 221 -2.87 -17.46 5.27
C HIS A 221 -1.60 -18.12 5.88
N MET A 222 -1.24 -17.80 7.12
CA MET A 222 -0.09 -18.36 7.82
C MET A 222 -0.49 -19.30 8.96
N SER A 223 0.47 -20.05 9.50
CA SER A 223 0.24 -20.95 10.63
C SER A 223 -0.14 -20.19 11.89
N LYS A 224 -1.35 -20.46 12.42
CA LYS A 224 -1.88 -19.86 13.65
C LYS A 224 -1.07 -20.15 14.93
N LYS A 225 -0.10 -21.08 14.86
CA LYS A 225 0.75 -21.44 16.00
C LYS A 225 1.81 -20.38 16.32
N ASN A 226 2.39 -19.78 15.28
CA ASN A 226 3.59 -18.94 15.39
C ASN A 226 3.43 -17.58 14.70
N TRP A 227 2.26 -17.29 14.15
CA TRP A 227 1.99 -16.05 13.43
C TRP A 227 0.76 -15.37 14.01
N ILE A 228 0.76 -14.05 13.97
CA ILE A 228 -0.39 -13.22 14.30
C ILE A 228 -0.61 -12.21 13.18
N THR A 229 -1.86 -11.79 12.99
CA THR A 229 -2.21 -10.72 12.05
C THR A 229 -2.49 -9.45 12.84
N ILE A 230 -1.95 -8.33 12.41
CA ILE A 230 -2.21 -6.99 12.98
C ILE A 230 -2.82 -6.12 11.90
N ALA A 231 -3.93 -5.43 12.20
CA ALA A 231 -4.49 -4.45 11.29
C ALA A 231 -3.73 -3.12 11.38
N LEU A 232 -3.36 -2.56 10.23
CA LEU A 232 -2.69 -1.27 10.10
C LEU A 232 -3.72 -0.15 9.88
N ASP A 233 -4.71 -0.09 10.77
CA ASP A 233 -5.79 0.89 10.77
C ASP A 233 -5.61 1.98 11.85
N GLY A 234 -4.43 2.05 12.46
CA GLY A 234 -4.14 2.92 13.60
C GLY A 234 -4.56 2.37 14.97
N SER A 235 -5.19 1.18 15.05
CA SER A 235 -5.55 0.55 16.34
C SER A 235 -4.34 0.16 17.19
N VAL A 236 -3.19 -0.09 16.55
CA VAL A 236 -1.93 -0.48 17.19
C VAL A 236 -0.87 0.57 16.88
N SER A 237 -0.09 0.97 17.88
CA SER A 237 0.97 1.98 17.70
C SER A 237 2.13 1.44 16.86
N ASP A 238 2.72 2.31 16.04
CA ASP A 238 3.85 1.99 15.17
C ASP A 238 5.02 1.41 15.98
N SER A 239 5.33 1.99 17.14
CA SER A 239 6.37 1.53 18.05
C SER A 239 6.21 0.07 18.51
N LEU A 240 4.97 -0.36 18.77
CA LEU A 240 4.69 -1.72 19.19
C LEU A 240 4.84 -2.69 18.01
N VAL A 241 4.39 -2.31 16.82
CA VAL A 241 4.55 -3.13 15.62
C VAL A 241 6.04 -3.34 15.31
N ILE A 242 6.84 -2.28 15.44
CA ILE A 242 8.30 -2.34 15.23
C ILE A 242 8.99 -3.22 16.25
N ASP A 243 8.62 -3.13 17.54
CA ASP A 243 9.16 -4.03 18.58
C ASP A 243 8.81 -5.51 18.31
N LEU A 244 7.60 -5.77 17.84
CA LEU A 244 7.18 -7.11 17.41
C LEU A 244 7.96 -7.59 16.19
N LEU A 245 8.21 -6.72 15.20
CA LEU A 245 9.07 -7.05 14.05
C LEU A 245 10.50 -7.36 14.49
N LYS A 246 11.07 -6.59 15.42
CA LYS A 246 12.41 -6.84 15.99
C LYS A 246 12.49 -8.21 16.65
N LYS A 247 11.49 -8.56 17.48
CA LYS A 247 11.39 -9.88 18.12
C LYS A 247 11.25 -10.99 17.09
N SER A 248 10.38 -10.79 16.10
CA SER A 248 10.17 -11.73 14.98
C SER A 248 11.45 -11.98 14.19
N ARG A 249 12.21 -10.91 13.88
CA ARG A 249 13.49 -10.99 13.18
C ARG A 249 14.48 -11.84 13.98
N ALA A 250 14.56 -11.65 15.30
CA ALA A 250 15.43 -12.45 16.17
C ALA A 250 15.06 -13.94 16.17
N LEU A 251 13.76 -14.29 16.07
CA LEU A 251 13.31 -15.69 15.99
C LEU A 251 13.71 -16.40 14.69
N VAL A 252 13.96 -15.64 13.62
CA VAL A 252 14.38 -16.20 12.33
C VAL A 252 15.87 -16.04 12.07
N SER A 253 16.59 -15.30 12.90
CA SER A 253 18.05 -15.22 12.82
C SER A 253 18.67 -16.61 12.96
N PRO A 254 19.76 -16.90 12.23
CA PRO A 254 20.47 -18.16 12.39
C PRO A 254 20.91 -18.31 13.85
N ARG A 255 20.65 -19.49 14.43
CA ARG A 255 21.19 -19.81 15.76
C ARG A 255 22.71 -19.86 15.61
N SER A 256 23.46 -19.18 16.48
CA SER A 256 24.90 -19.34 16.55
C SER A 256 25.20 -20.84 16.63
N CYS A 257 25.91 -21.37 15.64
CA CYS A 257 26.42 -22.73 15.71
C CYS A 257 27.19 -22.85 17.03
N ARG A 258 26.66 -23.59 18.01
CA ARG A 258 27.48 -24.03 19.14
C ARG A 258 28.55 -24.92 18.50
N ALA A 259 29.78 -24.41 18.41
CA ALA A 259 30.94 -25.25 18.19
C ALA A 259 30.85 -26.37 19.24
N ARG A 260 30.70 -27.61 18.78
CA ARG A 260 30.87 -28.76 19.65
C ARG A 260 32.36 -28.79 19.99
N SER A 261 32.69 -28.31 21.18
CA SER A 261 33.95 -28.57 21.86
C SER A 261 34.07 -30.06 22.17
#